data_AF-A0A7V9ERT6-F1
#
_entry.id   AF-A0A7V9ERT6-F1
#
_cell.length_a   1.000
_cell.length_b   1.000
_cell.length_c   1.000
_cell.angle_alpha   90.00
_cell.angle_beta   90.00
_cell.angle_gamma   90.00
#
_symmetry.space_group_name_H-M   'P 1'
#
loop_
_entity.id
_entity.type
_entity.pdbx_description
1 polymer ?
#
loop_
_entity_poly.entity_id
_entity_poly.type
_entity_poly.pdbx_seq_one_letter_code
_entity_poly.pdbx_strand_id
1 'polypeptide(L)'
;MSEEFDYLQRRLEPQEKWAEAKARINKRLFYTAELSTLLAGAAIPVVNLWVVKDAYLAGVLSAVLGGAVVLSAAVGKLFKFHDNWLHYRGLVEAMAREKELYAARSGDYAAPRDEGSRNRLLVERVENLFASATTRFLEAHRTAQTSFAAET
;
A
#
# COMPACT_ATOMS: atom_id res chain seq x y z
N MET A 1 30.85 20.98 9.87
CA MET A 1 29.71 20.10 9.51
C MET A 1 29.44 20.37 8.04
N SER A 2 29.78 19.44 7.15
CA SER A 2 29.70 19.66 5.70
C SER A 2 28.25 19.89 5.28
N GLU A 3 27.99 21.01 4.58
CA GLU A 3 26.71 21.35 3.93
C GLU A 3 26.27 20.33 2.85
N GLU A 4 27.09 19.33 2.53
CA GLU A 4 27.09 18.65 1.23
C GLU A 4 26.25 17.35 1.17
N PHE A 5 25.66 16.89 2.29
CA PHE A 5 24.76 15.73 2.27
C PHE A 5 23.37 15.99 2.87
N ASP A 6 22.78 17.12 2.49
CA ASP A 6 21.36 17.45 2.71
C ASP A 6 20.40 16.48 1.99
N TYR A 7 20.88 15.58 1.13
CA TYR A 7 20.05 14.62 0.40
C TYR A 7 19.15 13.76 1.31
N LEU A 8 19.66 13.30 2.46
CA LEU A 8 18.87 12.49 3.38
C LEU A 8 17.65 13.26 3.90
N GLN A 9 17.87 14.47 4.40
CA GLN A 9 16.84 15.30 5.04
C GLN A 9 15.90 15.91 4.00
N ARG A 10 16.42 16.37 2.86
CA ARG A 10 15.64 17.03 1.81
C ARG A 10 14.87 16.06 0.93
N ARG A 11 15.43 14.88 0.62
CA ARG A 11 14.86 13.96 -0.38
C ARG A 11 14.39 12.66 0.23
N LEU A 12 15.22 11.96 1.01
CA LEU A 12 14.92 10.60 1.43
C LEU A 12 13.89 10.54 2.58
N GLU A 13 14.12 11.28 3.66
CA GLU A 13 13.24 11.27 4.84
C GLU A 13 11.81 11.73 4.54
N PRO A 14 11.57 12.80 3.73
CA PRO A 14 10.21 13.19 3.39
C PRO A 14 9.47 12.12 2.57
N GLN A 15 10.19 11.45 1.66
CA GLN A 15 9.63 10.37 0.85
C GLN A 15 9.29 9.14 1.69
N GLU A 16 10.13 8.80 2.66
CA GLU A 16 9.86 7.74 3.62
C GLU A 16 8.65 8.03 4.49
N LYS A 17 8.56 9.24 5.07
CA LYS A 17 7.40 9.65 5.87
C LYS A 17 6.12 9.61 5.05
N TRP A 18 6.16 10.11 3.81
CA TRP A 18 5.02 10.06 2.90
C TRP A 18 4.61 8.62 2.58
N ALA A 19 5.56 7.75 2.24
CA ALA A 19 5.31 6.35 1.94
C ALA A 19 4.75 5.60 3.17
N GLU A 20 5.27 5.86 4.37
CA GLU A 20 4.78 5.26 5.61
C GLU A 20 3.33 5.69 5.91
N ALA A 21 3.02 6.98 5.76
CA ALA A 21 1.68 7.50 5.93
C ALA A 21 0.71 6.84 4.94
N LYS A 22 1.12 6.70 3.67
CA LYS A 22 0.31 6.07 2.63
C LYS A 22 0.12 4.58 2.88
N ALA A 23 1.14 3.86 3.33
CA ALA A 23 1.03 2.47 3.76
C ALA A 23 0.00 2.31 4.88
N ARG A 24 0.04 3.18 5.89
CA ARG A 24 -0.87 3.14 7.04
C ARG A 24 -2.33 3.37 6.65
N ILE A 25 -2.58 4.33 5.75
CA ILE A 25 -3.92 4.62 5.24
C ILE A 25 -4.47 3.40 4.48
N ASN A 26 -3.70 2.86 3.54
CA ASN A 26 -4.12 1.70 2.76
C ASN A 26 -4.37 0.46 3.64
N LYS A 27 -3.53 0.21 4.65
CA LYS A 27 -3.75 -0.85 5.64
C LYS A 27 -5.10 -0.69 6.33
N ARG A 28 -5.41 0.51 6.83
CA ARG A 28 -6.67 0.80 7.52
C ARG A 28 -7.86 0.59 6.58
N LEU A 29 -7.82 1.15 5.38
CA LEU A 29 -8.90 1.00 4.39
C LEU A 29 -9.13 -0.47 4.02
N PHE A 30 -8.05 -1.24 3.83
CA PHE A 30 -8.13 -2.68 3.58
C PHE A 30 -8.87 -3.42 4.70
N TYR A 31 -8.40 -3.29 5.94
CA TYR A 31 -9.04 -3.98 7.07
C TYR A 31 -10.46 -3.49 7.34
N THR A 32 -10.76 -2.20 7.15
CA THR A 32 -12.12 -1.68 7.31
C THR A 32 -13.06 -2.25 6.23
N ALA A 33 -12.61 -2.32 4.97
CA ALA A 33 -13.40 -2.90 3.88
C ALA A 33 -13.67 -4.40 4.13
N GLU A 34 -12.62 -5.18 4.44
CA GLU A 34 -12.73 -6.61 4.75
C GLU A 34 -13.64 -6.87 5.97
N LEU A 35 -13.45 -6.13 7.05
CA LEU A 35 -14.25 -6.29 8.25
C LEU A 35 -15.73 -5.91 8.00
N SER A 36 -15.99 -4.84 7.24
CA SER A 36 -17.37 -4.47 6.88
C SER A 36 -18.06 -5.56 6.05
N THR A 37 -17.32 -6.16 5.12
CA THR A 37 -17.79 -7.24 4.24
C THR A 37 -18.12 -8.49 5.07
N LEU A 38 -17.23 -8.85 5.99
CA LEU A 38 -17.41 -10.00 6.87
C LEU A 38 -18.60 -9.81 7.83
N LEU A 39 -18.69 -8.65 8.48
CA LEU A 39 -19.78 -8.36 9.42
C LEU A 39 -21.14 -8.31 8.71
N ALA A 40 -21.22 -7.64 7.55
CA ALA A 40 -22.46 -7.59 6.78
C ALA A 40 -22.86 -8.98 6.29
N GLY A 41 -21.92 -9.79 5.78
CA GLY A 41 -22.17 -11.16 5.35
C GLY A 41 -22.64 -12.07 6.50
N ALA A 42 -22.02 -11.96 7.68
CA ALA A 42 -22.41 -12.71 8.87
C ALA A 42 -23.78 -12.28 9.44
N ALA A 43 -24.19 -11.03 9.22
CA ALA A 43 -25.47 -10.52 9.71
C ALA A 43 -26.68 -11.03 8.90
N ILE A 44 -26.51 -11.34 7.61
CA ILE A 44 -27.59 -11.84 6.73
C ILE A 44 -28.33 -13.06 7.32
N PRO A 45 -27.66 -14.17 7.69
CA PRO A 45 -28.35 -15.32 8.27
C PRO A 45 -28.99 -15.00 9.63
N VAL A 46 -28.39 -14.13 10.44
CA VAL A 46 -28.95 -13.74 11.75
C VAL A 46 -30.26 -12.97 11.57
N VAL A 47 -30.32 -12.05 10.60
CA VAL A 47 -31.54 -11.30 10.28
C VAL A 47 -32.65 -12.24 9.81
N ASN A 48 -32.31 -13.20 8.94
CA ASN A 48 -33.28 -14.14 8.37
C ASN A 48 -33.78 -15.19 9.36
N LEU A 49 -32.95 -15.63 10.32
CA LEU A 49 -33.29 -16.73 11.22
C LEU A 49 -33.78 -16.29 12.60
N TRP A 50 -33.36 -15.13 13.10
CA TRP A 50 -33.53 -14.78 14.52
C TRP A 50 -34.28 -13.47 14.75
N VAL A 51 -34.04 -12.44 13.95
CA VAL A 51 -34.40 -11.07 14.34
C VAL A 51 -35.78 -10.65 13.83
N VAL A 52 -36.20 -11.09 12.64
CA VAL A 52 -37.39 -10.55 11.98
C VAL A 52 -38.40 -11.65 11.67
N LYS A 53 -39.60 -11.55 12.26
CA LYS A 53 -40.72 -12.48 12.02
C LYS A 53 -41.47 -12.19 10.70
N ASP A 54 -41.35 -10.97 10.20
CA ASP A 54 -41.90 -10.54 8.90
C ASP A 54 -40.91 -10.87 7.77
N ALA A 55 -41.31 -11.80 6.90
CA ALA A 55 -40.51 -12.26 5.78
C ALA A 55 -40.15 -11.15 4.78
N TYR A 56 -41.02 -10.15 4.58
CA TYR A 56 -40.75 -9.06 3.65
C TYR A 56 -39.66 -8.13 4.20
N LEU A 57 -39.77 -7.74 5.47
CA LEU A 57 -38.75 -6.93 6.14
C LEU A 57 -37.39 -7.65 6.23
N ALA A 58 -37.38 -8.95 6.52
CA ALA A 58 -36.16 -9.76 6.52
C ALA A 58 -35.49 -9.80 5.13
N GLY A 59 -36.29 -9.92 4.07
CA GLY A 59 -35.83 -9.89 2.69
C GLY A 59 -35.19 -8.55 2.30
N VAL A 60 -35.84 -7.43 2.65
CA VAL A 60 -35.30 -6.08 2.38
C VAL A 60 -33.97 -5.86 3.10
N LEU A 61 -33.88 -6.21 4.39
CA LEU A 61 -32.63 -6.06 5.15
C LEU A 61 -31.51 -6.94 4.60
N SER A 62 -31.82 -8.18 4.22
CA SER A 62 -30.86 -9.09 3.58
C SER A 62 -30.36 -8.55 2.25
N ALA A 63 -31.24 -7.95 1.44
CA ALA A 63 -30.85 -7.33 0.17
C ALA A 63 -29.91 -6.14 0.39
N VAL A 64 -30.18 -5.28 1.38
CA VAL A 64 -29.31 -4.15 1.73
C VAL A 64 -27.95 -4.63 2.22
N LEU A 65 -27.90 -5.62 3.12
CA LEU A 65 -26.66 -6.20 3.62
C LEU A 65 -25.86 -6.88 2.49
N GLY A 66 -26.53 -7.65 1.63
CA GLY A 66 -25.90 -8.27 0.46
C GLY A 66 -25.33 -7.24 -0.51
N GLY A 67 -26.07 -6.15 -0.76
CA GLY A 67 -25.58 -5.02 -1.54
C GLY A 67 -24.35 -4.37 -0.92
N ALA A 68 -24.34 -4.16 0.39
CA ALA A 68 -23.19 -3.62 1.11
C ALA A 68 -21.96 -4.54 1.02
N VAL A 69 -22.13 -5.86 1.11
CA VAL A 69 -21.06 -6.85 0.92
C VAL A 69 -20.45 -6.71 -0.49
N VAL A 70 -21.29 -6.70 -1.53
CA VAL A 70 -20.81 -6.59 -2.92
C VAL A 70 -20.08 -5.28 -3.16
N LEU A 71 -20.64 -4.16 -2.69
CA LEU A 71 -20.04 -2.84 -2.85
C LEU A 71 -18.70 -2.74 -2.11
N SER A 72 -18.63 -3.16 -0.84
CA SER A 72 -17.39 -3.15 -0.06
C SER A 72 -16.30 -4.01 -0.70
N ALA A 73 -16.66 -5.22 -1.15
CA ALA A 73 -15.73 -6.12 -1.82
C ALA A 73 -15.24 -5.55 -3.17
N ALA A 74 -16.14 -4.95 -3.95
CA ALA A 74 -15.81 -4.31 -5.22
C ALA A 74 -14.87 -3.10 -5.01
N VAL A 75 -15.17 -2.24 -4.05
CA VAL A 75 -14.31 -1.09 -3.67
C VAL A 75 -12.93 -1.58 -3.24
N GLY A 76 -12.86 -2.61 -2.38
CA GLY A 76 -11.59 -3.19 -1.94
C GLY A 76 -10.72 -3.69 -3.10
N LYS A 77 -11.33 -4.40 -4.07
CA LYS A 77 -10.66 -4.88 -5.29
C LYS A 77 -10.25 -3.74 -6.23
N LEU A 78 -11.14 -2.77 -6.46
CA LEU A 78 -10.91 -1.67 -7.38
C LEU A 78 -9.72 -0.80 -6.95
N PHE A 79 -9.65 -0.47 -5.67
CA PHE A 79 -8.57 0.37 -5.13
C PHE A 79 -7.33 -0.42 -4.70
N LYS A 80 -7.35 -1.76 -4.78
CA LYS A 80 -6.24 -2.66 -4.45
C LYS A 80 -5.53 -2.26 -3.14
N PHE A 81 -6.31 -1.98 -2.08
CA PHE A 81 -5.77 -1.44 -0.84
C PHE A 81 -4.68 -2.34 -0.23
N HIS A 82 -4.81 -3.66 -0.38
CA HIS A 82 -3.81 -4.63 0.07
C HIS A 82 -2.48 -4.48 -0.66
N ASP A 83 -2.49 -4.52 -2.00
CA ASP A 83 -1.30 -4.41 -2.83
C ASP A 83 -0.60 -3.06 -2.61
N ASN A 84 -1.39 -1.98 -2.55
CA ASN A 84 -0.88 -0.65 -2.27
C ASN A 84 -0.21 -0.59 -0.89
N TRP A 85 -0.82 -1.15 0.15
CA TRP A 85 -0.22 -1.22 1.47
C TRP A 85 1.12 -1.96 1.46
N LEU A 86 1.18 -3.16 0.86
CA LEU A 86 2.41 -3.94 0.77
C LEU A 86 3.50 -3.23 -0.04
N HIS A 87 3.13 -2.61 -1.16
CA HIS A 87 4.04 -1.84 -1.99
C HIS A 87 4.72 -0.71 -1.21
N TYR A 88 3.93 0.14 -0.54
CA TYR A 88 4.49 1.25 0.24
C TYR A 88 5.30 0.76 1.45
N ARG A 89 4.91 -0.34 2.11
CA ARG A 89 5.73 -0.94 3.17
C ARG A 89 7.06 -1.42 2.63
N GLY A 90 7.08 -2.14 1.51
CA GLY A 90 8.30 -2.58 0.86
C GLY A 90 9.22 -1.41 0.51
N LEU A 91 8.66 -0.30 0.03
CA LEU A 91 9.43 0.91 -0.27
C LEU A 91 10.07 1.52 0.99
N VAL A 92 9.30 1.64 2.09
CA VAL A 92 9.81 2.13 3.39
C VAL A 92 10.95 1.24 3.90
N GLU A 93 10.76 -0.07 3.92
CA GLU A 93 11.80 -1.01 4.38
C GLU A 93 13.06 -0.94 3.50
N ALA A 94 12.91 -0.74 2.20
CA ALA A 94 14.05 -0.58 1.29
C ALA A 94 14.81 0.74 1.53
N MET A 95 14.10 1.85 1.73
CA MET A 95 14.72 3.14 2.07
C MET A 95 15.42 3.08 3.44
N ALA A 96 14.79 2.44 4.43
CA ALA A 96 15.38 2.22 5.75
C ALA A 96 16.67 1.38 5.65
N ARG A 97 16.64 0.29 4.88
CA ARG A 97 17.81 -0.55 4.63
C ARG A 97 18.97 0.22 4.01
N GLU A 98 18.73 1.03 2.97
CA GLU A 98 19.79 1.81 2.34
C GLU A 98 20.41 2.83 3.32
N LYS A 99 19.60 3.47 4.18
CA LYS A 99 20.13 4.36 5.25
C LYS A 99 21.01 3.60 6.25
N GLU A 100 20.56 2.44 6.71
CA GLU A 100 21.32 1.63 7.67
C GLU A 100 22.62 1.12 7.04
N LEU A 101 22.60 0.64 5.79
CA LEU A 101 23.80 0.21 5.08
C LEU A 101 24.81 1.35 4.90
N TYR A 102 24.33 2.54 4.54
CA TYR A 102 25.15 3.74 4.41
C TYR A 102 25.76 4.16 5.76
N ALA A 103 24.94 4.19 6.83
CA ALA A 103 25.38 4.58 8.17
C ALA A 103 26.38 3.59 8.77
N ALA A 104 26.12 2.29 8.61
CA ALA A 104 27.00 1.21 9.08
C ALA A 104 28.25 1.03 8.21
N ARG A 105 28.37 1.76 7.08
CA ARG A 105 29.45 1.59 6.09
C ARG A 105 29.63 0.13 5.68
N SER A 106 28.51 -0.56 5.46
CA SER A 106 28.49 -1.99 5.15
C SER A 106 27.98 -2.25 3.74
N GLY A 107 28.13 -3.49 3.27
CA GLY A 107 27.84 -3.86 1.88
C GLY A 107 28.68 -3.04 0.91
N ASP A 108 28.06 -2.51 -0.14
CA ASP A 108 28.74 -1.75 -1.18
C ASP A 108 29.21 -0.37 -0.71
N TYR A 109 28.75 0.11 0.44
CA TYR A 109 29.23 1.35 1.07
C TYR A 109 30.55 1.17 1.85
N ALA A 110 31.03 -0.07 1.99
CA ALA A 110 32.31 -0.37 2.62
C ALA A 110 33.51 -0.16 1.68
N ALA A 111 33.29 -0.24 0.36
CA ALA A 111 34.35 -0.15 -0.64
C ALA A 111 34.88 1.27 -0.91
N PRO A 112 34.03 2.32 -1.00
CA PRO A 112 34.50 3.69 -1.20
C PRO A 112 35.29 4.21 0.00
N ARG A 113 36.52 4.68 -0.26
CA ARG A 113 37.39 5.24 0.78
C ARG A 113 37.04 6.69 1.12
N ASP A 114 36.51 7.43 0.16
CA ASP A 114 36.11 8.83 0.32
C ASP A 114 34.58 8.96 0.53
N GLU A 115 34.21 9.98 1.31
CA GLU A 115 32.81 10.24 1.66
C GLU A 115 31.97 10.68 0.45
N GLY A 116 32.54 11.43 -0.50
CA GLY A 116 31.83 11.91 -1.69
C GLY A 116 31.39 10.77 -2.61
N SER A 117 32.22 9.76 -2.84
CA SER A 117 31.87 8.57 -3.61
C SER A 117 30.81 7.72 -2.93
N ARG A 118 30.87 7.62 -1.59
CA ARG A 118 29.83 6.92 -0.81
C ARG A 118 28.47 7.64 -0.89
N ASN A 119 28.48 8.97 -0.82
CA ASN A 119 27.29 9.82 -0.96
C ASN A 119 26.67 9.67 -2.36
N ARG A 120 27.49 9.71 -3.42
CA ARG A 120 27.03 9.50 -4.79
C ARG A 120 26.39 8.12 -4.99
N LEU A 121 27.02 7.07 -4.47
CA LEU A 121 26.47 5.72 -4.53
C LEU A 121 25.10 5.62 -3.84
N LEU A 122 24.92 6.29 -2.68
CA LEU A 122 23.64 6.32 -1.98
C LEU A 122 22.55 7.02 -2.81
N VAL A 123 22.88 8.17 -3.41
CA VAL A 123 21.95 8.90 -4.28
C VAL A 123 21.53 8.03 -5.47
N GLU A 124 22.48 7.40 -6.15
CA GLU A 124 22.21 6.52 -7.29
C GLU A 124 21.31 5.35 -6.89
N ARG A 125 21.58 4.69 -5.77
CA ARG A 125 20.77 3.56 -5.29
C ARG A 125 19.35 3.96 -4.93
N VAL A 126 19.20 5.07 -4.22
CA VAL A 126 17.88 5.57 -3.81
C VAL A 126 17.06 6.04 -5.02
N GLU A 127 17.66 6.76 -5.97
CA GLU A 127 16.92 7.19 -7.17
C GLU A 127 16.58 6.00 -8.09
N ASN A 128 17.46 4.99 -8.18
CA ASN A 128 17.14 3.73 -8.86
C ASN A 128 16.02 2.96 -8.15
N LEU A 129 15.99 2.96 -6.81
CA LEU A 129 14.88 2.41 -6.02
C LEU A 129 13.56 3.10 -6.41
N PHE A 130 13.53 4.43 -6.46
CA PHE A 130 12.34 5.20 -6.84
C PHE A 130 11.91 4.98 -8.29
N ALA A 131 12.86 4.94 -9.22
CA ALA A 131 12.58 4.64 -10.61
C ALA A 131 11.96 3.25 -10.74
N SER A 132 12.55 2.23 -10.10
CA SER A 132 12.02 0.87 -10.13
C SER A 132 10.65 0.74 -9.47
N ALA A 133 10.42 1.47 -8.38
CA ALA A 133 9.12 1.49 -7.68
C ALA A 133 8.04 2.14 -8.56
N THR A 134 8.38 3.24 -9.23
CA THR A 134 7.48 3.94 -10.16
C THR A 134 7.12 3.04 -11.34
N THR A 135 8.09 2.38 -11.97
CA THR A 135 7.84 1.45 -13.08
C THR A 135 6.91 0.32 -12.64
N ARG A 136 7.20 -0.33 -11.51
CA ARG A 136 6.32 -1.39 -10.97
C ARG A 136 4.90 -0.89 -10.69
N PHE A 137 4.77 0.32 -10.14
CA PHE A 137 3.47 0.93 -9.89
C PHE A 137 2.70 1.17 -11.19
N LEU A 138 3.34 1.74 -12.20
CA LEU A 138 2.73 2.00 -13.51
C LEU A 138 2.31 0.71 -14.21
N GLU A 139 3.13 -0.34 -14.17
CA GLU A 139 2.81 -1.66 -14.71
C GLU A 139 1.58 -2.25 -14.02
N ALA A 140 1.55 -2.26 -12.69
CA ALA A 140 0.41 -2.77 -11.92
C ALA A 140 -0.93 -2.05 -12.22
N HIS A 141 -0.86 -0.77 -12.62
CA HIS A 141 -2.02 0.01 -13.04
C HIS A 141 -2.38 -0.18 -14.51
N ARG A 142 -1.41 -0.39 -15.41
CA ARG A 142 -1.67 -0.72 -16.82
C ARG A 142 -2.38 -2.05 -16.96
N THR A 143 -1.90 -3.10 -16.30
CA THR A 143 -2.51 -4.44 -16.39
C THR A 143 -3.96 -4.46 -15.91
N ALA A 144 -4.33 -3.58 -14.97
CA ALA A 144 -5.70 -3.42 -14.50
C ALA A 144 -6.62 -2.74 -15.54
N GLN A 145 -6.08 -1.85 -16.38
CA GLN A 145 -6.84 -1.20 -17.45
C GLN A 145 -7.07 -2.14 -18.64
N THR A 146 -6.06 -2.95 -19.00
CA THR A 146 -6.17 -3.90 -20.11
C THR A 146 -7.12 -5.06 -19.80
N SER A 147 -7.17 -5.54 -18.55
CA SER A 147 -8.13 -6.59 -18.18
C SER A 147 -9.58 -6.10 -18.24
N PHE A 148 -9.84 -4.85 -17.86
CA PHE A 148 -11.18 -4.27 -17.92
C PHE A 148 -11.67 -4.07 -19.37
N ALA A 149 -10.76 -3.74 -20.30
CA ALA A 149 -11.07 -3.57 -21.72
C ALA A 149 -11.24 -4.91 -22.49
N ALA A 150 -10.74 -6.03 -21.94
CA ALA A 150 -10.84 -7.35 -22.57
C ALA A 150 -12.12 -8.11 -22.17
N GLU A 151 -12.81 -7.66 -21.12
CA GLU A 151 -14.04 -8.28 -20.60
C GLU A 151 -15.33 -7.52 -21.04
N THR A 152 -15.19 -6.44 -21.81
CA THR A 152 -16.30 -5.66 -22.44
C THR A 152 -16.39 -5.94 -23.93
#